data_AF-A0AAW9BCK7-F1
#
_entry.id   AF-A0AAW9BCK7-F1
#
_cell.length_a   1.000
_cell.length_b   1.000
_cell.length_c   1.000
_cell.angle_alpha   90.00
_cell.angle_beta   90.00
_cell.angle_gamma   90.00
#
_symmetry.space_group_name_H-M   'P 1'
#
loop_
_entity.id
_entity.type
_entity.pdbx_description
1 polymer ?
#
loop_
_entity_poly.entity_id
_entity_poly.type
_entity_poly.pdbx_seq_one_letter_code
_entity_poly.pdbx_strand_id
1 'polypeptide(L)'
;HLAYDERPTWFKNWEKTGLLGFDDKNGDGNINYTSDAATNELKVDNDIMVLANPEIAKLPNWVIALVAAGGLAAALSTAAGLLLAISSAISHDLIKGVINPNISEKKELLASRISMAVAIAVAGYLGLHPPGFAAGTVALAFGLAASSIFPALMMGIFSKNINKEGAIAGMIAGISITLFYVFQHKGILFIADWTYLESWG
;
A
#
# COMPACT_ATOMS: atom_id res chain seq x y z
N HIS A 1 -31.73 -14.04 -2.31
CA HIS A 1 -32.57 -12.87 -2.01
C HIS A 1 -32.77 -12.82 -0.51
N LEU A 2 -32.28 -11.76 0.13
CA LEU A 2 -32.44 -11.53 1.57
C LEU A 2 -33.30 -10.28 1.71
N ALA A 3 -34.43 -10.34 2.41
CA ALA A 3 -35.23 -9.14 2.64
C ALA A 3 -34.38 -8.09 3.39
N TYR A 4 -34.38 -6.85 2.91
CA TYR A 4 -33.57 -5.77 3.49
C TYR A 4 -33.92 -5.53 4.96
N ASP A 5 -35.19 -5.69 5.33
CA ASP A 5 -35.64 -5.55 6.72
C ASP A 5 -35.13 -6.67 7.65
N GLU A 6 -34.85 -7.87 7.10
CA GLU A 6 -34.34 -9.04 7.83
C GLU A 6 -32.80 -9.12 7.85
N ARG A 7 -32.11 -8.06 7.43
CA ARG A 7 -30.66 -8.06 7.35
C ARG A 7 -29.98 -8.33 8.71
N PRO A 8 -28.92 -9.15 8.74
CA PRO A 8 -28.17 -9.46 9.95
C PRO A 8 -27.59 -8.23 10.65
N THR A 9 -27.32 -8.36 11.94
CA THR A 9 -26.74 -7.29 12.76
C THR A 9 -25.42 -6.76 12.22
N TRP A 10 -24.57 -7.63 11.64
CA TRP A 10 -23.32 -7.21 11.01
C TRP A 10 -23.59 -6.23 9.85
N PHE A 11 -24.58 -6.49 9.00
CA PHE A 11 -24.94 -5.61 7.88
C PHE A 11 -25.34 -4.22 8.39
N LYS A 12 -26.13 -4.16 9.47
CA LYS A 12 -26.54 -2.88 10.11
C LYS A 12 -25.37 -2.12 10.73
N ASN A 13 -24.34 -2.82 11.21
CA ASN A 13 -23.15 -2.18 11.81
C ASN A 13 -22.25 -1.58 10.72
N TRP A 14 -22.04 -2.30 9.63
CA TRP A 14 -21.15 -1.88 8.53
C TRP A 14 -21.81 -0.91 7.56
N GLU A 15 -23.15 -0.87 7.47
CA GLU A 15 -23.84 0.18 6.69
C GLU A 15 -23.64 1.58 7.31
N LYS A 16 -23.61 1.68 8.64
CA LYS A 16 -23.41 2.97 9.34
C LYS A 16 -22.06 3.62 9.06
N THR A 17 -21.05 2.83 8.68
CA THR A 17 -19.72 3.34 8.35
C THR A 17 -19.64 3.83 6.90
N GLY A 18 -20.67 3.59 6.08
CA GLY A 18 -20.68 3.94 4.65
C GLY A 18 -19.82 3.02 3.77
N LEU A 19 -19.19 1.99 4.36
CA LEU A 19 -18.33 1.02 3.66
C LEU A 19 -19.11 -0.18 3.11
N LEU A 20 -20.40 -0.26 3.46
CA LEU A 20 -21.36 -1.24 2.96
C LEU A 20 -22.61 -0.48 2.52
N GLY A 21 -23.00 -0.66 1.26
CA GLY A 21 -24.12 0.08 0.67
C GLY A 21 -25.11 -0.86 -0.01
N PHE A 22 -26.39 -0.53 0.14
CA PHE A 22 -27.49 -1.15 -0.58
C PHE A 22 -28.19 -0.09 -1.43
N ASP A 23 -28.39 -0.39 -2.71
CA ASP A 23 -29.16 0.44 -3.64
C ASP A 23 -30.21 -0.46 -4.30
N ASP A 24 -31.47 -0.25 -3.94
CA ASP A 24 -32.60 -1.05 -4.42
C ASP A 24 -32.95 -0.63 -5.85
N LYS A 25 -32.45 -1.40 -6.83
CA LYS A 25 -32.62 -1.07 -8.25
C LYS A 25 -33.92 -1.63 -8.83
N ASN A 26 -34.42 -2.72 -8.27
CA ASN A 26 -35.63 -3.41 -8.75
C ASN A 26 -36.90 -3.05 -7.95
N GLY A 27 -36.77 -2.35 -6.82
CA GLY A 27 -37.85 -1.90 -5.95
C GLY A 27 -38.54 -3.03 -5.17
N ASP A 28 -37.89 -4.20 -5.04
CA ASP A 28 -38.48 -5.40 -4.44
C ASP A 28 -38.18 -5.54 -2.93
N GLY A 29 -37.36 -4.64 -2.37
CA GLY A 29 -36.99 -4.64 -0.96
C GLY A 29 -36.07 -5.80 -0.55
N ASN A 30 -35.50 -6.55 -1.49
CA ASN A 30 -34.55 -7.63 -1.25
C ASN A 30 -33.14 -7.24 -1.69
N ILE A 31 -32.15 -7.75 -0.98
CA ILE A 31 -30.74 -7.66 -1.39
C ILE A 31 -30.47 -8.72 -2.45
N ASN A 32 -30.20 -8.28 -3.68
CA ASN A 32 -29.71 -9.12 -4.75
C ASN A 32 -28.20 -8.95 -4.96
N TYR A 33 -27.44 -10.02 -4.70
CA TYR A 33 -26.00 -10.07 -4.95
C TYR A 33 -25.74 -10.94 -6.18
N THR A 34 -25.46 -10.29 -7.30
CA THR A 34 -25.22 -10.94 -8.60
C THR A 34 -23.87 -10.50 -9.16
N SER A 35 -23.30 -11.32 -10.05
CA SER A 35 -22.02 -11.02 -10.71
C SER A 35 -22.12 -9.91 -11.77
N ASP A 36 -23.33 -9.49 -12.11
CA ASP A 36 -23.61 -8.49 -13.13
C ASP A 36 -23.81 -7.10 -12.48
N ALA A 37 -22.99 -6.13 -12.89
CA ALA A 37 -23.02 -4.77 -12.34
C ALA A 37 -24.37 -4.06 -12.53
N ALA A 38 -25.15 -4.43 -13.54
CA ALA A 38 -26.47 -3.87 -13.78
C ALA A 38 -27.49 -4.28 -12.71
N THR A 39 -27.42 -5.54 -12.25
CA THR A 39 -28.38 -6.13 -11.31
C THR A 39 -27.86 -6.27 -9.88
N ASN A 40 -26.57 -6.02 -9.66
CA ASN A 40 -26.00 -6.03 -8.33
C ASN A 40 -26.43 -4.79 -7.54
N GLU A 41 -27.04 -5.05 -6.38
CA GLU A 41 -27.61 -4.05 -5.46
C GLU A 41 -26.77 -3.94 -4.18
N LEU A 42 -25.75 -4.79 -4.03
CA LEU A 42 -24.87 -4.81 -2.88
C LEU A 42 -23.46 -4.32 -3.25
N LYS A 43 -23.04 -3.24 -2.61
CA LYS A 43 -21.67 -2.74 -2.66
C LYS A 43 -20.96 -3.04 -1.34
N VAL A 44 -19.96 -3.92 -1.40
CA VAL A 44 -19.07 -4.23 -0.27
C VAL A 44 -17.69 -3.69 -0.59
N ASP A 45 -17.13 -2.87 0.29
CA ASP A 45 -15.74 -2.46 0.16
C ASP A 45 -14.80 -3.65 0.43
N ASN A 46 -13.79 -3.85 -0.40
CA ASN A 46 -12.84 -4.96 -0.24
C ASN A 46 -12.06 -4.84 1.08
N ASP A 47 -11.89 -3.62 1.59
CA ASP A 47 -11.11 -3.35 2.80
C ASP A 47 -11.84 -3.80 4.09
N ILE A 48 -13.18 -3.97 4.04
CA ILE A 48 -13.97 -4.40 5.20
C ILE A 48 -14.22 -5.91 5.24
N MET A 49 -14.01 -6.62 4.14
CA MET A 49 -14.39 -8.02 4.02
C MET A 49 -13.68 -8.92 5.05
N VAL A 50 -12.41 -8.66 5.34
CA VAL A 50 -11.64 -9.42 6.33
C VAL A 50 -12.06 -9.09 7.77
N LEU A 51 -12.39 -7.82 8.04
CA LEU A 51 -12.79 -7.35 9.38
C LEU A 51 -14.24 -7.73 9.72
N ALA A 52 -15.12 -7.83 8.72
CA ALA A 52 -16.50 -8.26 8.90
C ALA A 52 -16.65 -9.78 9.04
N ASN A 53 -15.67 -10.58 8.58
CA ASN A 53 -15.77 -12.05 8.56
C ASN A 53 -16.01 -12.69 9.95
N PRO A 54 -15.35 -12.25 11.04
CA PRO A 54 -15.66 -12.74 12.40
C PRO A 54 -17.11 -12.47 12.84
N GLU A 55 -17.69 -11.33 12.44
CA GLU A 55 -19.10 -10.99 12.73
C GLU A 55 -20.06 -11.83 11.88
N ILE A 56 -19.73 -12.04 10.60
CA ILE A 56 -20.49 -12.89 9.67
C ILE A 56 -20.54 -14.34 10.19
N ALA A 57 -19.43 -14.84 10.74
CA ALA A 57 -19.32 -16.18 11.32
C ALA A 57 -19.98 -16.33 12.71
N LYS A 58 -20.60 -15.25 13.23
CA LYS A 58 -21.26 -15.23 14.56
C LYS A 58 -20.32 -15.64 15.70
N LEU A 59 -19.05 -15.26 15.61
CA LEU A 59 -18.07 -15.56 16.65
C LEU A 59 -18.34 -14.71 17.91
N PRO A 60 -17.91 -15.18 19.10
CA PRO A 60 -18.03 -14.40 20.32
C PRO A 60 -17.33 -13.03 20.23
N ASN A 61 -17.88 -12.01 20.89
CA ASN A 61 -17.36 -10.63 20.87
C ASN A 61 -15.86 -10.54 21.22
N TRP A 62 -15.36 -11.39 22.12
CA TRP A 62 -13.95 -11.39 22.49
C TRP A 62 -13.04 -11.86 21.34
N VAL A 63 -13.51 -12.74 20.45
CA VAL A 63 -12.76 -13.19 19.26
C VAL A 63 -12.71 -12.07 18.24
N ILE A 64 -13.84 -11.40 18.00
CA ILE A 64 -13.92 -10.25 17.09
C ILE A 64 -12.97 -9.14 17.55
N ALA A 65 -12.98 -8.84 18.85
CA ALA A 65 -12.06 -7.88 19.46
C ALA A 65 -10.59 -8.29 19.33
N LEU A 66 -10.27 -9.58 19.51
CA LEU A 66 -8.91 -10.10 19.34
C LEU A 66 -8.43 -9.98 17.88
N VAL A 67 -9.29 -10.30 16.91
CA VAL A 67 -8.96 -10.17 15.48
C VAL A 67 -8.75 -8.70 15.09
N ALA A 68 -9.64 -7.80 15.52
CA ALA A 68 -9.49 -6.38 15.27
C ALA A 68 -8.22 -5.81 15.92
N ALA A 69 -7.92 -6.18 17.17
CA ALA A 69 -6.70 -5.80 17.86
C ALA A 69 -5.45 -6.36 17.16
N GLY A 70 -5.50 -7.61 16.68
CA GLY A 70 -4.43 -8.23 15.90
C GLY A 70 -4.15 -7.51 14.58
N GLY A 71 -5.21 -7.13 13.84
CA GLY A 71 -5.09 -6.36 12.60
C GLY A 71 -4.46 -4.99 12.82
N LEU A 72 -4.91 -4.26 13.85
CA LEU A 72 -4.31 -2.98 14.25
C LEU A 72 -2.85 -3.15 14.68
N ALA A 73 -2.54 -4.16 15.49
CA ALA A 73 -1.18 -4.43 15.94
C ALA A 73 -0.24 -4.76 14.78
N ALA A 74 -0.69 -5.54 13.79
CA ALA A 74 0.08 -5.85 12.59
C ALA A 74 0.38 -4.58 11.77
N ALA A 75 -0.64 -3.76 11.51
CA ALA A 75 -0.46 -2.50 10.77
C ALA A 75 0.50 -1.54 11.48
N LEU A 76 0.36 -1.39 12.81
CA LEU A 76 1.25 -0.54 13.62
C LEU A 76 2.68 -1.07 13.68
N SER A 77 2.87 -2.39 13.72
CA SER A 77 4.20 -3.00 13.71
C SER A 77 4.95 -2.72 12.40
N THR A 78 4.28 -2.87 11.26
CA THR A 78 4.86 -2.55 9.95
C THR A 78 5.15 -1.06 9.82
N ALA A 79 4.21 -0.20 10.23
CA ALA A 79 4.38 1.25 10.18
C ALA A 79 5.58 1.72 11.01
N ALA A 80 5.71 1.22 12.25
CA ALA A 80 6.85 1.55 13.12
C ALA A 80 8.18 1.09 12.52
N GLY A 81 8.24 -0.13 11.99
CA GLY A 81 9.44 -0.67 11.35
C GLY A 81 9.90 0.16 10.13
N LEU A 82 8.96 0.50 9.23
CA LEU A 82 9.27 1.32 8.05
C LEU A 82 9.67 2.75 8.44
N LEU A 83 9.04 3.33 9.47
CA LEU A 83 9.38 4.67 9.95
C LEU A 83 10.82 4.71 10.50
N LEU A 84 11.22 3.70 11.26
CA LEU A 84 12.60 3.57 11.75
C LEU A 84 13.59 3.35 10.59
N ALA A 85 13.21 2.58 9.58
CA ALA A 85 14.04 2.38 8.39
C ALA A 85 14.27 3.68 7.62
N ILE A 86 13.21 4.46 7.35
CA ILE A 86 13.29 5.79 6.72
C ILE A 86 14.19 6.71 7.53
N SER A 87 13.99 6.71 8.84
CA SER A 87 14.76 7.54 9.75
C SER A 87 16.25 7.21 9.73
N SER A 88 16.59 5.91 9.73
CA SER A 88 17.97 5.45 9.65
C SER A 88 18.60 5.78 8.29
N ALA A 89 17.86 5.57 7.20
CA ALA A 89 18.33 5.90 5.85
C ALA A 89 18.66 7.39 5.71
N ILE A 90 17.86 8.28 6.31
CA ILE A 90 18.10 9.72 6.25
C ILE A 90 19.23 10.14 7.20
N SER A 91 19.21 9.72 8.47
CA SER A 91 20.22 10.18 9.43
C SER A 91 21.58 9.53 9.22
N HIS A 92 21.62 8.22 9.03
CA HIS A 92 22.85 7.44 8.98
C HIS A 92 23.39 7.33 7.56
N ASP A 93 22.57 6.89 6.60
CA ASP A 93 23.08 6.62 5.25
C ASP A 93 23.31 7.93 4.46
N LEU A 94 22.34 8.85 4.50
CA LEU A 94 22.42 10.10 3.76
C LEU A 94 23.24 11.17 4.50
N ILE A 95 22.83 11.55 5.72
CA ILE A 95 23.48 12.65 6.42
C ILE A 95 24.88 12.25 6.88
N LYS A 96 25.02 11.17 7.64
CA LYS A 96 26.35 10.75 8.12
C LYS A 96 27.18 10.08 7.02
N GLY A 97 26.59 9.26 6.16
CA GLY A 97 27.34 8.56 5.11
C GLY A 97 27.85 9.49 4.00
N VAL A 98 27.05 10.47 3.57
CA VAL A 98 27.34 11.26 2.35
C VAL A 98 27.57 12.75 2.64
N ILE A 99 26.70 13.40 3.43
CA ILE A 99 26.68 14.87 3.52
C ILE A 99 27.66 15.41 4.58
N ASN A 100 27.63 14.85 5.78
CA ASN A 100 28.43 15.27 6.92
C ASN A 100 28.89 14.06 7.77
N PRO A 101 29.99 13.40 7.36
CA PRO A 101 30.56 12.25 8.07
C PRO A 101 30.98 12.51 9.52
N ASN A 102 31.24 13.77 9.85
CA ASN A 102 31.69 14.17 11.18
C ASN A 102 30.54 14.69 12.06
N ILE A 103 29.29 14.39 11.72
CA ILE A 103 28.14 14.75 12.55
C ILE A 103 28.23 14.07 13.92
N SER A 104 27.93 14.82 14.99
CA SER A 104 27.90 14.25 16.34
C SER A 104 26.65 13.40 16.55
N GLU A 105 26.73 12.40 17.42
CA GLU A 105 25.61 11.49 17.73
C GLU A 105 24.34 12.24 18.17
N LYS A 106 24.48 13.31 18.96
CA LYS A 106 23.34 14.15 19.36
C LYS A 106 22.63 14.79 18.17
N LYS A 107 23.39 15.25 17.16
CA LYS A 107 22.83 15.85 15.94
C LYS A 107 22.28 14.81 14.98
N GLU A 108 22.91 13.63 14.90
CA GLU A 108 22.40 12.48 14.15
C GLU A 108 21.05 12.00 14.70
N LEU A 109 20.94 11.86 16.03
CA LEU A 109 19.67 11.52 16.69
C LEU A 109 18.60 12.59 16.50
N LEU A 110 18.98 13.87 16.50
CA LEU A 110 18.04 14.96 16.19
C LEU A 110 17.54 14.87 14.75
N ALA A 111 18.43 14.64 13.78
CA ALA A 111 18.07 14.47 12.37
C ALA A 111 17.13 13.26 12.16
N SER A 112 17.40 12.15 12.85
CA SER A 112 16.55 10.96 12.89
C SER A 112 15.14 11.30 13.38
N ARG A 113 15.00 11.97 14.54
CA ARG A 113 13.69 12.38 15.08
C ARG A 113 12.94 13.36 14.16
N ILE A 114 13.64 14.33 13.57
CA ILE A 114 13.03 15.27 12.62
C ILE A 114 12.52 14.50 11.38
N SER A 115 13.33 13.58 10.85
CA SER A 115 12.93 12.73 9.73
C SER A 115 11.68 11.91 10.03
N MET A 116 11.60 11.28 11.21
CA MET A 116 10.40 10.57 11.64
C MET A 116 9.18 11.49 11.73
N ALA A 117 9.33 12.68 12.33
CA ALA A 117 8.23 13.62 12.49
C ALA A 117 7.69 14.08 11.12
N VAL A 118 8.57 14.39 10.17
CA VAL A 118 8.19 14.76 8.80
C VAL A 118 7.51 13.59 8.11
N ALA A 119 8.04 12.38 8.21
CA ALA A 119 7.44 11.20 7.61
C ALA A 119 6.04 10.90 8.18
N ILE A 120 5.84 11.03 9.50
CA ILE A 120 4.52 10.90 10.13
C ILE A 120 3.55 11.97 9.61
N ALA A 121 4.00 13.23 9.52
CA ALA A 121 3.17 14.32 9.03
C ALA A 121 2.70 14.09 7.58
N VAL A 122 3.62 13.67 6.70
CA VAL A 122 3.31 13.36 5.30
C VAL A 122 2.40 12.15 5.19
N ALA A 123 2.70 11.07 5.93
CA ALA A 123 1.87 9.86 5.94
C ALA A 123 0.45 10.15 6.48
N GLY A 124 0.33 10.95 7.54
CA GLY A 124 -0.95 11.38 8.09
C GLY A 124 -1.76 12.23 7.09
N TYR A 125 -1.10 13.17 6.41
CA TYR A 125 -1.74 13.97 5.37
C TYR A 125 -2.27 13.11 4.21
N LEU A 126 -1.43 12.21 3.68
CA LEU A 126 -1.83 11.29 2.61
C LEU A 126 -2.87 10.26 3.07
N GLY A 127 -2.91 9.92 4.36
CA GLY A 127 -3.94 9.05 4.93
C GLY A 127 -5.31 9.72 5.01
N LEU A 128 -5.36 11.03 5.29
CA LEU A 128 -6.60 11.82 5.28
C LEU A 128 -7.10 12.13 3.86
N HIS A 129 -6.17 12.22 2.91
CA HIS A 129 -6.46 12.44 1.49
C HIS A 129 -5.93 11.27 0.66
N PRO A 130 -6.54 10.07 0.79
CA PRO A 130 -6.01 8.87 0.17
C PRO A 130 -5.98 9.06 -1.36
N PRO A 131 -4.80 8.93 -2.00
CA PRO A 131 -4.76 8.85 -3.45
C PRO A 131 -5.49 7.56 -3.86
N GLY A 132 -6.28 7.60 -4.93
CA GLY A 132 -7.03 6.44 -5.43
C GLY A 132 -6.18 5.22 -5.86
N PHE A 133 -4.86 5.26 -5.65
CA PHE A 133 -3.89 4.26 -6.09
C PHE A 133 -2.84 3.89 -5.01
N ALA A 134 -3.16 3.97 -3.72
CA ALA A 134 -2.20 3.76 -2.63
C ALA A 134 -1.43 2.42 -2.71
N ALA A 135 -2.13 1.30 -2.87
CA ALA A 135 -1.51 -0.03 -2.98
C ALA A 135 -0.62 -0.16 -4.22
N GLY A 136 -1.06 0.43 -5.34
CA GLY A 136 -0.29 0.42 -6.59
C GLY A 136 0.99 1.24 -6.50
N THR A 137 0.97 2.40 -5.83
CA THR A 137 2.17 3.22 -5.61
C THR A 137 3.22 2.46 -4.80
N VAL A 138 2.81 1.71 -3.77
CA VAL A 138 3.73 0.86 -2.98
C VAL A 138 4.32 -0.26 -3.84
N ALA A 139 3.50 -0.94 -4.64
CA ALA A 139 3.97 -1.98 -5.55
C ALA A 139 5.00 -1.45 -6.55
N LEU A 140 4.79 -0.24 -7.10
CA LEU A 140 5.73 0.42 -8.00
C LEU A 140 7.05 0.77 -7.30
N ALA A 141 6.99 1.33 -6.09
CA ALA A 141 8.18 1.66 -5.31
C ALA A 141 9.03 0.42 -5.02
N PHE A 142 8.40 -0.69 -4.59
CA PHE A 142 9.11 -1.96 -4.37
C PHE A 142 9.63 -2.56 -5.68
N GLY A 143 8.88 -2.49 -6.77
CA GLY A 143 9.33 -2.97 -8.08
C GLY A 143 10.59 -2.24 -8.56
N LEU A 144 10.60 -0.91 -8.44
CA LEU A 144 11.76 -0.08 -8.79
C LEU A 144 12.97 -0.36 -7.87
N ALA A 145 12.75 -0.45 -6.56
CA ALA A 145 13.81 -0.80 -5.61
C ALA A 145 14.37 -2.20 -5.87
N ALA A 146 13.50 -3.19 -6.13
CA ALA A 146 13.91 -4.56 -6.43
C ALA A 146 14.71 -4.64 -7.74
N SER A 147 14.22 -4.01 -8.82
CA SER A 147 14.90 -4.04 -10.12
C SER A 147 16.32 -3.44 -10.08
N SER A 148 16.55 -2.47 -9.20
CA SER A 148 17.80 -1.72 -9.14
C SER A 148 18.77 -2.28 -8.12
N ILE A 149 18.32 -2.45 -6.87
CA ILE A 149 19.19 -2.79 -5.74
C ILE A 149 19.46 -4.29 -5.68
N PHE A 150 18.47 -5.13 -6.01
CA PHE A 150 18.60 -6.59 -5.83
C PHE A 150 19.69 -7.21 -6.71
N PRO A 151 19.79 -6.93 -8.04
CA PRO A 151 20.87 -7.48 -8.86
C PRO A 151 22.26 -7.01 -8.40
N ALA A 152 22.37 -5.73 -7.98
CA ALA A 152 23.61 -5.18 -7.47
C ALA A 152 24.06 -5.87 -6.17
N LEU A 153 23.13 -6.12 -5.24
CA LEU A 153 23.41 -6.87 -4.01
C LEU A 153 23.73 -8.34 -4.28
N MET A 154 22.97 -9.02 -5.14
CA MET A 154 23.21 -10.42 -5.48
C MET A 154 24.58 -10.62 -6.12
N MET A 155 24.92 -9.80 -7.10
CA MET A 155 26.23 -9.87 -7.73
C MET A 155 27.34 -9.43 -6.76
N GLY A 156 27.08 -8.48 -5.87
CA GLY A 156 27.99 -8.07 -4.80
C GLY A 156 28.37 -9.19 -3.84
N ILE A 157 27.42 -10.06 -3.49
CA ILE A 157 27.63 -11.16 -2.54
C ILE A 157 28.22 -12.40 -3.24
N PHE A 158 27.71 -12.76 -4.42
CA PHE A 158 28.00 -14.06 -5.04
C PHE A 158 29.02 -14.02 -6.18
N SER A 159 29.31 -12.84 -6.74
CA SER A 159 30.30 -12.72 -7.83
C SER A 159 31.60 -12.10 -7.34
N LYS A 160 32.72 -12.76 -7.64
CA LYS A 160 34.06 -12.23 -7.36
C LYS A 160 34.52 -11.17 -8.38
N ASN A 161 33.81 -11.04 -9.50
CA ASN A 161 34.23 -10.23 -10.65
C ASN A 161 33.45 -8.91 -10.78
N ILE A 162 32.55 -8.61 -9.84
CA ILE A 162 31.76 -7.37 -9.92
C ILE A 162 32.63 -6.14 -9.59
N ASN A 163 32.43 -5.08 -10.36
CA ASN A 163 33.06 -3.78 -10.13
C ASN A 163 31.96 -2.70 -9.96
N LYS A 164 32.37 -1.52 -9.50
CA LYS A 164 31.47 -0.39 -9.23
C LYS A 164 30.67 0.02 -10.48
N GLU A 165 31.31 0.11 -11.63
CA GLU A 165 30.67 0.56 -12.87
C GLU A 165 29.62 -0.44 -13.37
N GLY A 166 29.90 -1.74 -13.27
CA GLY A 166 28.94 -2.80 -13.59
C GLY A 166 27.73 -2.80 -12.65
N ALA A 167 27.94 -2.52 -11.36
CA ALA A 167 26.85 -2.36 -10.40
C ALA A 167 25.97 -1.15 -10.75
N ILE A 168 26.57 0.01 -11.06
CA ILE A 168 25.84 1.22 -11.46
C ILE A 168 25.08 0.99 -12.77
N ALA A 169 25.72 0.38 -13.77
CA ALA A 169 25.09 0.06 -15.04
C ALA A 169 23.89 -0.88 -14.86
N GLY A 170 24.02 -1.89 -13.98
CA GLY A 170 22.92 -2.79 -13.62
C GLY A 170 21.76 -2.07 -12.93
N MET A 171 22.06 -1.18 -11.97
CA MET A 171 21.05 -0.36 -11.30
C MET A 171 20.29 0.52 -12.30
N ILE A 172 21.00 1.21 -13.20
CA ILE A 172 20.39 2.08 -14.22
C ILE A 172 19.56 1.25 -15.20
N ALA A 173 20.06 0.11 -15.67
CA ALA A 173 19.35 -0.79 -16.57
C ALA A 173 18.06 -1.31 -15.92
N GLY A 174 18.11 -1.75 -14.66
CA GLY A 174 16.95 -2.20 -13.89
C GLY A 174 15.86 -1.13 -13.77
N ILE A 175 16.24 0.07 -13.30
CA ILE A 175 15.32 1.22 -13.21
C ILE A 175 14.71 1.52 -14.58
N SER A 176 15.54 1.56 -15.63
CA SER A 176 15.10 1.93 -16.99
C SER A 176 14.09 0.93 -17.54
N ILE A 177 14.35 -0.38 -17.41
CA ILE A 177 13.45 -1.44 -17.90
C ILE A 177 12.13 -1.42 -17.12
N THR A 178 12.19 -1.29 -15.80
CA THR A 178 10.98 -1.24 -14.97
C THR A 178 10.16 0.01 -15.25
N LEU A 179 10.78 1.18 -15.35
CA LEU A 179 10.06 2.42 -15.73
C LEU A 179 9.47 2.32 -17.13
N PHE A 180 10.20 1.75 -18.10
CA PHE A 180 9.67 1.52 -19.45
C PHE A 180 8.40 0.66 -19.41
N TYR A 181 8.42 -0.46 -18.69
CA TYR A 181 7.26 -1.33 -18.56
C TYR A 181 6.08 -0.65 -17.86
N VAL A 182 6.36 0.13 -16.80
CA VAL A 182 5.34 0.88 -16.07
C VAL A 182 4.72 1.95 -16.97
N PHE A 183 5.52 2.75 -17.67
CA PHE A 183 5.02 3.78 -18.57
C PHE A 183 4.25 3.19 -19.76
N GLN A 184 4.64 2.02 -20.25
CA GLN A 184 3.89 1.31 -21.27
C GLN A 184 2.46 0.93 -20.82
N HIS A 185 2.31 0.44 -19.58
CA HIS A 185 1.02 -0.08 -19.09
C HIS A 185 0.18 0.95 -18.31
N LYS A 186 0.79 2.04 -17.83
CA LYS A 186 0.15 3.04 -16.97
C LYS A 186 0.24 4.47 -17.52
N GLY A 187 0.91 4.67 -18.66
CA GLY A 187 1.17 5.98 -19.24
C GLY A 187 2.33 6.72 -18.56
N ILE A 188 2.89 7.72 -19.25
CA ILE A 188 3.93 8.60 -18.68
C ILE A 188 3.25 9.47 -17.61
N LEU A 189 3.83 9.49 -16.39
CA LEU A 189 3.32 10.28 -15.26
C LEU A 189 1.84 9.99 -14.91
N PHE A 190 1.35 8.78 -15.18
CA PHE A 190 -0.03 8.36 -14.91
C PHE A 190 -1.11 9.14 -15.68
N ILE A 191 -0.73 9.80 -16.79
CA ILE A 191 -1.66 10.40 -17.74
C ILE A 191 -1.99 9.34 -18.79
N ALA A 192 -3.25 8.88 -18.81
CA ALA A 192 -3.73 7.78 -19.64
C ALA A 192 -3.57 8.04 -21.16
N ASP A 193 -3.52 9.30 -21.59
CA ASP A 193 -3.41 9.68 -23.00
C ASP A 193 -2.08 9.24 -23.67
N TRP A 194 -1.09 8.82 -22.89
CA TRP A 194 0.23 8.36 -23.39
C TRP A 194 0.36 6.83 -23.45
N THR A 195 -0.75 6.09 -23.39
CA THR A 195 -0.72 4.62 -23.49
C THR A 195 -0.48 4.22 -24.96
N TYR A 196 0.77 3.89 -25.31
CA TYR A 196 1.19 3.69 -26.71
C TYR A 196 0.61 2.45 -27.42
N LEU A 197 -0.10 1.55 -26.72
CA LEU A 197 -0.52 0.23 -27.22
C LEU A 197 -1.98 -0.12 -26.86
N GLU A 198 -2.94 0.79 -27.09
CA GLU A 198 -4.37 0.42 -27.10
C GLU A 198 -4.81 -0.31 -28.39
N SER A 199 -3.93 -0.47 -29.40
CA SER A 199 -4.32 -0.93 -30.74
C SER A 199 -4.18 -2.43 -31.02
N TRP A 200 -3.80 -3.27 -30.04
CA TRP A 200 -3.70 -4.73 -30.23
C TRP A 200 -4.19 -5.51 -29.01
N GLY A 201 -5.50 -5.75 -28.94
CA GLY A 201 -6.12 -6.78 -28.09
C GLY A 201 -7.31 -6.29 -27.30
#